data_AF-A0A955GBZ4-F1
#
_entry.id   AF-A0A955GBZ4-F1
#
_cell.length_a   1.000
_cell.length_b   1.000
_cell.length_c   1.000
_cell.angle_alpha   90.00
_cell.angle_beta   90.00
_cell.angle_gamma   90.00
#
_symmetry.space_group_name_H-M   'P 1'
#
loop_
_entity.id
_entity.type
_entity.pdbx_description
1 polymer ?
#
loop_
_entity_poly.entity_id
_entity_poly.type
_entity_poly.pdbx_seq_one_letter_code
_entity_poly.pdbx_strand_id
1 'polypeptide(L)'
;MQSQRLPTEKVVDNSYINFARHSSMQSIESPPIDIWEEEIRNGFAPVDPITGIPLHIAPSEKPSWVRHRNDFDDNHHIFHWNSHALLQGQGGRVVRHSRLLRGPRWAHQSYHEAFSNGISYLPDTDEEKFFIGIMACADIVPQYAVDVSRRTPSIVRLGEKALQTMLSSRVFPEQDINKVNGKDNYFARRGYFFMQQAMDMGFAKVDTELLEQFLEERDQETKRHFGMMVISAYLDKATAPIIPAFKLSRNSGLLPEHHPTTPVKVIKSITHKRQEDYFATISKRAKERLAA
;
A
#
# COMPACT_ATOMS: atom_id res chain seq x y z
N MET A 1 27.20 18.91 -19.28
CA MET A 1 26.22 18.25 -18.40
C MET A 1 25.13 19.26 -18.09
N GLN A 2 23.99 19.15 -18.76
CA GLN A 2 22.86 20.06 -18.56
C GLN A 2 22.07 19.60 -17.34
N SER A 3 22.05 20.44 -16.30
CA SER A 3 21.16 20.32 -15.14
C SER A 3 19.72 20.52 -15.63
N GLN A 4 18.97 19.43 -15.73
CA GLN A 4 17.52 19.50 -15.86
C GLN A 4 16.96 20.07 -14.55
N ARG A 5 16.38 21.27 -14.61
CA ARG A 5 15.55 21.80 -13.53
C ARG A 5 14.30 20.94 -13.43
N LEU A 6 14.04 20.38 -12.25
CA LEU A 6 12.78 19.70 -11.96
C LEU A 6 11.63 20.71 -12.18
N PRO A 7 10.53 20.31 -12.85
CA PRO A 7 9.38 21.17 -13.01
C PRO A 7 8.84 21.56 -11.63
N THR A 8 8.61 22.85 -11.42
CA THR A 8 7.88 23.40 -10.28
C THR A 8 6.54 22.71 -10.14
N GLU A 9 6.32 22.10 -8.97
CA GLU A 9 5.13 21.34 -8.59
C GLU A 9 3.84 22.14 -8.85
N LYS A 10 3.08 21.75 -9.88
CA LYS A 10 1.63 21.89 -9.79
C LYS A 10 1.16 20.79 -8.85
N VAL A 11 0.98 21.14 -7.58
CA VAL A 11 0.26 20.31 -6.63
C VAL A 11 -1.18 20.22 -7.15
N VAL A 12 -1.54 19.09 -7.76
CA VAL A 12 -2.94 18.74 -7.99
C VAL A 12 -3.60 18.77 -6.62
N ASP A 13 -4.74 19.45 -6.50
CA ASP A 13 -5.43 19.60 -5.22
C ASP A 13 -5.76 18.22 -4.62
N ASN A 14 -5.00 17.83 -3.60
CA ASN A 14 -5.11 16.55 -2.90
C ASN A 14 -6.34 16.46 -1.99
N SER A 15 -7.21 17.47 -1.98
CA SER A 15 -8.45 17.50 -1.22
C SER A 15 -9.32 16.26 -1.48
N TYR A 16 -9.32 15.71 -2.70
CA TYR A 16 -10.15 14.55 -3.06
C TYR A 16 -9.72 13.23 -2.39
N ILE A 17 -8.41 12.97 -2.24
CA ILE A 17 -7.90 11.76 -1.57
C ILE A 17 -8.15 11.85 -0.06
N ASN A 18 -8.03 13.05 0.51
CA ASN A 18 -8.39 13.32 1.91
C ASN A 18 -9.91 13.26 2.14
N PHE A 19 -10.71 13.67 1.15
CA PHE A 19 -12.17 13.64 1.19
C PHE A 19 -12.71 12.21 1.27
N ALA A 20 -12.15 11.27 0.49
CA ALA A 20 -12.54 9.85 0.56
C ALA A 20 -12.21 9.21 1.93
N ARG A 21 -11.12 9.65 2.59
CA ARG A 21 -10.69 9.12 3.90
C ARG A 21 -11.50 9.65 5.10
N HIS A 22 -12.08 10.85 4.99
CA HIS A 22 -12.79 11.51 6.10
C HIS A 22 -14.32 11.57 5.92
N SER A 23 -14.83 11.38 4.70
CA SER A 23 -16.27 11.40 4.43
C SER A 23 -16.84 9.99 4.57
N SER A 24 -18.04 9.88 5.14
CA SER A 24 -18.81 8.62 5.15
C SER A 24 -18.95 8.11 3.71
N MET A 25 -18.17 7.09 3.34
CA MET A 25 -18.06 6.47 2.00
C MET A 25 -19.35 5.78 1.50
N GLN A 26 -20.54 6.25 1.86
CA GLN A 26 -21.79 5.56 1.54
C GLN A 26 -22.23 5.69 0.08
N SER A 27 -21.62 6.54 -0.75
CA SER A 27 -22.03 6.69 -2.16
C SER A 27 -20.99 7.34 -3.07
N ILE A 28 -19.75 6.84 -3.14
CA ILE A 28 -18.85 7.28 -4.23
C ILE A 28 -19.35 6.61 -5.52
N GLU A 29 -20.23 7.32 -6.23
CA GLU A 29 -20.75 6.98 -7.55
C GLU A 29 -19.65 7.07 -8.62
N SER A 30 -18.70 6.14 -8.58
CA SER A 30 -17.52 6.12 -9.46
C SER A 30 -16.60 7.36 -9.32
N PRO A 31 -15.28 7.17 -9.44
CA PRO A 31 -14.39 8.32 -9.54
C PRO A 31 -14.67 9.08 -10.84
N PRO A 32 -14.60 10.42 -10.84
CA PRO A 32 -14.78 11.21 -12.05
C PRO A 32 -13.63 10.89 -13.01
N ILE A 33 -13.96 10.23 -14.12
CA ILE A 33 -13.01 9.83 -15.18
C ILE A 33 -12.18 11.04 -15.65
N ASP A 34 -12.77 12.24 -15.64
CA ASP A 34 -12.15 13.49 -16.05
C ASP A 34 -10.85 13.82 -15.27
N ILE A 35 -10.77 13.44 -13.98
CA ILE A 35 -9.55 13.65 -13.16
C ILE A 35 -8.41 12.81 -13.73
N TRP A 36 -8.66 11.54 -14.00
CA TRP A 36 -7.64 10.63 -14.54
C TRP A 36 -7.23 11.04 -15.96
N GLU A 37 -8.14 11.55 -16.77
CA GLU A 37 -7.77 12.05 -18.10
C GLU A 37 -6.81 13.24 -18.03
N GLU A 38 -6.98 14.15 -17.07
CA GLU A 38 -6.05 15.25 -16.86
C GLU A 38 -4.67 14.75 -16.41
N GLU A 39 -4.64 13.82 -15.46
CA GLU A 39 -3.39 13.20 -14.99
C GLU A 39 -2.63 12.52 -16.15
N ILE A 40 -3.34 11.73 -16.97
CA ILE A 40 -2.78 11.07 -18.15
C ILE A 40 -2.23 12.11 -19.15
N ARG A 41 -2.99 13.17 -19.45
CA ARG A 41 -2.53 14.24 -20.35
C ARG A 41 -1.25 14.91 -19.86
N ASN A 42 -1.09 15.01 -18.55
CA ASN A 42 0.09 15.58 -17.91
C ASN A 42 1.22 14.56 -17.69
N GLY A 43 1.08 13.33 -18.18
CA GLY A 43 2.10 12.29 -18.04
C GLY A 43 2.28 11.78 -16.62
N PHE A 44 1.27 11.95 -15.76
CA PHE A 44 1.22 11.35 -14.42
C PHE A 44 0.34 10.11 -14.44
N ALA A 45 0.82 9.06 -13.79
CA ALA A 45 0.04 7.87 -13.61
C ALA A 45 -1.04 8.08 -12.55
N PRO A 46 -2.29 7.69 -12.85
CA PRO A 46 -3.43 7.91 -11.98
C PRO A 46 -3.45 6.97 -10.78
N VAL A 47 -4.14 7.40 -9.73
CA VAL A 47 -4.39 6.61 -8.52
C VAL A 47 -5.88 6.35 -8.31
N ASP A 48 -6.19 5.19 -7.74
CA ASP A 48 -7.50 4.87 -7.20
C ASP A 48 -7.77 5.77 -5.99
N PRO A 49 -8.81 6.62 -6.02
CA PRO A 49 -9.01 7.63 -4.99
C PRO A 49 -9.54 7.07 -3.67
N ILE A 50 -10.09 5.85 -3.68
CA ILE A 50 -10.58 5.17 -2.48
C ILE A 50 -9.41 4.66 -1.66
N THR A 51 -8.41 4.10 -2.35
CA THR A 51 -7.34 3.32 -1.71
C THR A 51 -5.96 3.98 -1.80
N GLY A 52 -5.81 5.01 -2.63
CA GLY A 52 -4.53 5.66 -2.95
C GLY A 52 -3.59 4.77 -3.78
N ILE A 53 -4.15 3.73 -4.41
CA ILE A 53 -3.39 2.72 -5.14
C ILE A 53 -3.20 3.17 -6.58
N PRO A 54 -1.98 3.27 -7.12
CA PRO A 54 -1.80 3.52 -8.54
C PRO A 54 -2.55 2.51 -9.40
N LEU A 55 -3.23 3.00 -10.44
CA LEU A 55 -3.94 2.14 -11.38
C LEU A 55 -2.94 1.26 -12.14
N HIS A 56 -3.27 -0.02 -12.20
CA HIS A 56 -2.40 -1.03 -12.77
C HIS A 56 -2.48 -1.09 -14.30
N ILE A 57 -1.53 -1.75 -14.94
CA ILE A 57 -1.61 -2.01 -16.38
C ILE A 57 -2.71 -3.04 -16.65
N ALA A 58 -3.66 -2.69 -17.49
CA ALA A 58 -4.75 -3.58 -17.87
C ALA A 58 -4.20 -4.82 -18.61
N PRO A 59 -4.64 -6.04 -18.27
CA PRO A 59 -4.30 -7.23 -19.03
C PRO A 59 -5.00 -7.14 -20.40
N SER A 60 -4.22 -6.76 -21.41
CA SER A 60 -4.70 -6.51 -22.78
C SER A 60 -3.95 -7.38 -23.78
N GLU A 61 -4.55 -7.58 -24.95
CA GLU A 61 -3.88 -8.27 -26.04
C GLU A 61 -2.66 -7.48 -26.50
N LYS A 62 -1.55 -8.18 -26.73
CA LYS A 62 -0.33 -7.55 -27.21
C LYS A 62 -0.59 -6.90 -28.57
N PRO A 63 -0.25 -5.62 -28.76
CA PRO A 63 -0.36 -5.00 -30.06
C PRO A 63 0.56 -5.66 -31.10
N SER A 64 0.10 -5.74 -32.34
CA SER A 64 0.83 -6.40 -33.45
C SER A 64 2.19 -5.77 -33.74
N TRP A 65 2.38 -4.50 -33.42
CA TRP A 65 3.64 -3.77 -33.62
C TRP A 65 4.69 -3.99 -32.53
N VAL A 66 4.32 -4.58 -31.37
CA VAL A 66 5.27 -4.82 -30.29
C VAL A 66 5.94 -6.18 -30.48
N ARG A 67 7.28 -6.21 -30.51
CA ARG A 67 8.06 -7.42 -30.79
C ARG A 67 8.28 -8.34 -29.58
N HIS A 68 8.08 -7.85 -28.36
CA HIS A 68 8.23 -8.65 -27.14
C HIS A 68 7.22 -9.81 -27.07
N ARG A 69 7.56 -10.87 -26.32
CA ARG A 69 6.61 -11.96 -26.03
C ARG A 69 5.46 -11.41 -25.17
N ASN A 70 4.32 -12.08 -25.20
CA ASN A 70 3.21 -11.78 -24.30
C ASN A 70 3.38 -12.59 -23.00
N ASP A 71 4.55 -12.48 -22.38
CA ASP A 71 4.83 -13.04 -21.06
C ASP A 71 4.28 -12.09 -19.99
N PHE A 72 3.33 -12.59 -19.21
CA PHE A 72 2.74 -11.89 -18.06
C PHE A 72 3.57 -12.16 -16.81
N ASP A 73 4.87 -11.83 -16.88
CA ASP A 73 5.87 -12.14 -15.85
C ASP A 73 6.80 -10.94 -15.59
N ASP A 74 6.35 -9.74 -15.93
CA ASP A 74 7.12 -8.53 -15.68
C ASP A 74 6.72 -7.89 -14.35
N ASN A 75 7.68 -7.77 -13.44
CA ASN A 75 7.49 -7.10 -12.15
C ASN A 75 7.42 -5.58 -12.34
N HIS A 76 6.23 -5.09 -12.66
CA HIS A 76 6.03 -3.67 -12.86
C HIS A 76 5.95 -2.93 -11.52
N HIS A 77 6.72 -1.86 -11.40
CA HIS A 77 6.61 -0.86 -10.33
C HIS A 77 6.46 0.53 -10.94
N ILE A 78 5.53 1.29 -10.39
CA ILE A 78 5.33 2.67 -10.78
C ILE A 78 6.20 3.65 -9.97
N PHE A 79 6.49 3.30 -8.71
CA PHE A 79 7.25 4.14 -7.78
C PHE A 79 8.75 3.91 -7.93
N HIS A 80 9.29 4.30 -9.09
CA HIS A 80 10.71 4.08 -9.39
C HIS A 80 11.64 5.16 -8.87
N TRP A 81 11.11 6.26 -8.34
CA TRP A 81 11.90 7.39 -7.89
C TRP A 81 12.51 7.14 -6.52
N ASN A 82 13.55 6.30 -6.51
CA ASN A 82 14.42 6.10 -5.35
C ASN A 82 15.02 7.42 -4.84
N SER A 83 15.02 8.49 -5.64
CA SER A 83 15.50 9.83 -5.28
C SER A 83 14.41 10.79 -4.76
N HIS A 84 13.12 10.46 -4.85
CA HIS A 84 12.08 11.39 -4.40
C HIS A 84 12.13 11.55 -2.88
N ALA A 85 12.13 12.79 -2.39
CA ALA A 85 12.28 13.10 -0.96
C ALA A 85 11.18 12.42 -0.11
N LEU A 86 9.92 12.49 -0.57
CA LEU A 86 8.77 11.87 0.10
C LEU A 86 8.83 10.34 0.17
N LEU A 87 9.62 9.69 -0.68
CA LEU A 87 9.78 8.24 -0.66
C LEU A 87 11.05 7.80 0.08
N GLN A 88 11.77 8.68 0.76
CA GLN A 88 12.92 8.26 1.57
C GLN A 88 12.48 7.53 2.86
N GLY A 89 13.44 6.87 3.53
CA GLY A 89 13.19 6.18 4.79
C GLY A 89 12.46 4.83 4.68
N GLN A 90 12.00 4.30 5.81
CA GLN A 90 11.35 2.98 5.86
C GLN A 90 9.93 3.02 5.27
N GLY A 91 9.13 4.05 5.57
CA GLY A 91 7.78 4.18 5.01
C GLY A 91 7.81 4.30 3.49
N GLY A 92 8.72 5.11 2.95
CA GLY A 92 8.85 5.25 1.50
C GLY A 92 9.35 3.97 0.81
N ARG A 93 10.25 3.20 1.46
CA ARG A 93 10.61 1.84 1.01
C ARG A 93 9.38 0.93 0.96
N VAL A 94 8.54 0.93 2.00
CA VAL A 94 7.32 0.13 2.03
C VAL A 94 6.40 0.49 0.86
N VAL A 95 6.16 1.78 0.60
CA VAL A 95 5.33 2.22 -0.53
C VAL A 95 5.91 1.78 -1.87
N ARG A 96 7.22 1.97 -2.11
CA ARG A 96 7.87 1.56 -3.37
C ARG A 96 7.74 0.07 -3.66
N HIS A 97 7.89 -0.76 -2.62
CA HIS A 97 8.05 -2.20 -2.79
C HIS A 97 6.78 -3.01 -2.54
N SER A 98 5.75 -2.43 -1.92
CA SER A 98 4.51 -3.16 -1.60
C SER A 98 3.59 -3.39 -2.80
N ARG A 99 3.99 -2.95 -4.00
CA ARG A 99 3.11 -2.75 -5.16
C ARG A 99 3.59 -3.43 -6.45
N LEU A 100 4.47 -4.43 -6.36
CA LEU A 100 4.86 -5.20 -7.54
C LEU A 100 3.68 -6.03 -8.04
N LEU A 101 3.30 -5.81 -9.30
CA LEU A 101 2.37 -6.66 -10.00
C LEU A 101 3.04 -7.26 -11.22
N ARG A 102 2.58 -8.46 -11.62
CA ARG A 102 2.90 -8.93 -12.96
C ARG A 102 2.09 -8.11 -13.94
N GLY A 103 2.80 -7.45 -14.83
CA GLY A 103 2.25 -6.84 -16.02
C GLY A 103 2.61 -7.67 -17.25
N PRO A 104 1.96 -7.39 -18.39
CA PRO A 104 2.48 -7.82 -19.66
C PRO A 104 3.83 -7.13 -19.90
N ARG A 105 4.91 -7.89 -20.10
CA ARG A 105 6.25 -7.34 -20.30
C ARG A 105 6.33 -6.34 -21.45
N TRP A 106 5.55 -6.59 -22.49
CA TRP A 106 5.48 -5.71 -23.66
C TRP A 106 4.98 -4.30 -23.32
N ALA A 107 4.20 -4.14 -22.25
CA ALA A 107 3.58 -2.88 -21.85
C ALA A 107 4.46 -2.05 -20.90
N HIS A 108 5.49 -2.66 -20.30
CA HIS A 108 6.35 -2.01 -19.29
C HIS A 108 6.93 -0.69 -19.78
N GLN A 109 7.58 -0.70 -20.94
CA GLN A 109 8.24 0.49 -21.50
C GLN A 109 7.20 1.54 -21.93
N SER A 110 6.13 1.12 -22.62
CA SER A 110 5.04 2.02 -23.02
C SER A 110 4.41 2.73 -21.83
N TYR A 111 4.27 2.04 -20.70
CA TYR A 111 3.77 2.63 -19.47
C TYR A 111 4.72 3.69 -18.91
N HIS A 112 6.02 3.40 -18.82
CA HIS A 112 6.98 4.39 -18.34
C HIS A 112 7.15 5.60 -19.28
N GLU A 113 6.98 5.40 -20.59
CA GLU A 113 6.95 6.49 -21.57
C GLU A 113 5.70 7.37 -21.40
N ALA A 114 4.54 6.73 -21.25
CA ALA A 114 3.27 7.41 -20.99
C ALA A 114 3.28 8.22 -19.69
N PHE A 115 3.89 7.67 -18.64
CA PHE A 115 3.89 8.24 -17.29
C PHE A 115 5.29 8.62 -16.82
N SER A 116 6.02 9.33 -17.69
CA SER A 116 7.39 9.78 -17.42
C SER A 116 7.48 10.78 -16.26
N ASN A 117 6.39 11.49 -15.95
CA ASN A 117 6.29 12.35 -14.78
C ASN A 117 5.87 11.59 -13.52
N GLY A 118 5.90 10.25 -13.52
CA GLY A 118 5.65 9.44 -12.33
C GLY A 118 4.18 9.30 -12.01
N ILE A 119 3.81 9.52 -10.75
CA ILE A 119 2.46 9.28 -10.22
C ILE A 119 1.82 10.59 -9.76
N SER A 120 0.50 10.72 -9.92
CA SER A 120 -0.21 11.96 -9.59
C SER A 120 -0.25 12.27 -8.09
N TYR A 121 -0.13 11.25 -7.24
CA TYR A 121 -0.14 11.40 -5.80
C TYR A 121 0.96 10.57 -5.13
N LEU A 122 1.76 11.24 -4.30
CA LEU A 122 2.75 10.63 -3.42
C LEU A 122 2.36 10.87 -1.96
N PRO A 123 2.38 9.83 -1.10
CA PRO A 123 2.10 10.01 0.32
C PRO A 123 3.20 10.81 1.00
N ASP A 124 2.82 11.89 1.65
CA ASP A 124 3.71 12.86 2.29
C ASP A 124 4.04 12.43 3.74
N THR A 125 3.02 12.00 4.49
CA THR A 125 3.21 11.62 5.90
C THR A 125 3.48 10.13 6.08
N ASP A 126 4.04 9.73 7.22
CA ASP A 126 4.24 8.30 7.52
C ASP A 126 2.92 7.56 7.77
N GLU A 127 1.90 8.27 8.25
CA GLU A 127 0.53 7.75 8.39
C GLU A 127 -0.06 7.39 7.00
N GLU A 128 0.10 8.25 6.00
CA GLU A 128 -0.36 7.94 4.65
C GLU A 128 0.39 6.75 4.05
N LYS A 129 1.71 6.69 4.26
CA LYS A 129 2.55 5.56 3.84
C LYS A 129 2.15 4.27 4.55
N PHE A 130 1.78 4.34 5.83
CA PHE A 130 1.25 3.23 6.61
C PHE A 130 -0.05 2.70 6.01
N PHE A 131 -1.02 3.58 5.76
CA PHE A 131 -2.30 3.20 5.15
C PHE A 131 -2.15 2.61 3.76
N ILE A 132 -1.46 3.30 2.86
CA ILE A 132 -1.24 2.83 1.49
C ILE A 132 -0.44 1.53 1.51
N GLY A 133 0.55 1.40 2.39
CA GLY A 133 1.32 0.17 2.54
C GLY A 133 0.46 -1.02 2.96
N ILE A 134 -0.49 -0.84 3.87
CA ILE A 134 -1.41 -1.91 4.29
C ILE A 134 -2.34 -2.29 3.14
N MET A 135 -2.96 -1.31 2.47
CA MET A 135 -3.83 -1.56 1.32
C MET A 135 -3.08 -2.26 0.19
N ALA A 136 -1.78 -1.94 0.04
CA ALA A 136 -0.89 -2.62 -0.91
C ALA A 136 -0.66 -4.06 -0.52
N CYS A 137 -0.26 -4.31 0.73
CA CYS A 137 0.01 -5.65 1.22
C CYS A 137 -1.25 -6.53 1.25
N ALA A 138 -2.42 -5.94 1.40
CA ALA A 138 -3.71 -6.61 1.27
C ALA A 138 -4.00 -7.14 -0.14
N ASP A 139 -3.27 -6.64 -1.14
CA ASP A 139 -3.43 -6.97 -2.56
C ASP A 139 -4.72 -6.48 -3.19
N ILE A 140 -5.11 -5.27 -2.83
CA ILE A 140 -6.29 -4.66 -3.42
C ILE A 140 -5.97 -4.29 -4.87
N VAL A 141 -6.77 -4.81 -5.80
CA VAL A 141 -6.74 -4.48 -7.22
C VAL A 141 -7.82 -3.44 -7.49
N PRO A 142 -7.50 -2.20 -7.89
CA PRO A 142 -8.51 -1.22 -8.27
C PRO A 142 -9.42 -1.74 -9.39
N GLN A 143 -10.69 -1.36 -9.35
CA GLN A 143 -11.69 -1.73 -10.37
C GLN A 143 -11.33 -1.19 -11.78
N TYR A 144 -10.48 -0.17 -11.84
CA TYR A 144 -10.01 0.47 -13.05
C TYR A 144 -8.52 0.23 -13.24
N ALA A 145 -8.09 0.25 -14.49
CA ALA A 145 -6.71 0.04 -14.89
C ALA A 145 -6.36 0.98 -16.06
N VAL A 146 -5.07 1.12 -16.33
CA VAL A 146 -4.56 1.84 -17.49
C VAL A 146 -4.31 0.86 -18.63
N ASP A 147 -4.96 1.08 -19.76
CA ASP A 147 -4.64 0.40 -21.01
C ASP A 147 -3.60 1.22 -21.79
N VAL A 148 -2.42 0.63 -22.00
CA VAL A 148 -1.31 1.18 -22.79
C VAL A 148 -1.09 0.41 -24.10
N SER A 149 -2.06 -0.42 -24.53
CA SER A 149 -2.03 -1.11 -25.82
C SER A 149 -2.15 -0.16 -27.01
N ARG A 150 -2.59 1.08 -26.77
CA ARG A 150 -2.75 2.14 -27.77
C ARG A 150 -1.65 3.19 -27.62
N ARG A 151 -1.49 4.04 -28.65
CA ARG A 151 -0.54 5.16 -28.62
C ARG A 151 -0.84 6.15 -27.49
N THR A 152 -2.12 6.35 -27.17
CA THR A 152 -2.56 7.19 -26.06
C THR A 152 -3.12 6.27 -24.97
N PRO A 153 -2.60 6.32 -23.73
CA PRO A 153 -3.15 5.57 -22.62
C PRO A 153 -4.60 5.94 -22.37
N SER A 154 -5.40 4.97 -21.93
CA SER A 154 -6.79 5.21 -21.53
C SER A 154 -7.12 4.45 -20.26
N ILE A 155 -8.02 5.00 -19.46
CA ILE A 155 -8.59 4.26 -18.33
C ILE A 155 -9.64 3.28 -18.83
N VAL A 156 -9.53 2.05 -18.36
CA VAL A 156 -10.50 0.99 -18.63
C VAL A 156 -11.01 0.41 -17.33
N ARG A 157 -12.32 0.12 -17.28
CA ARG A 157 -12.89 -0.68 -16.22
C ARG A 157 -12.54 -2.15 -16.46
N LEU A 158 -12.02 -2.83 -15.44
CA LEU A 158 -11.73 -4.26 -15.53
C LEU A 158 -13.03 -5.07 -15.56
N GLY A 159 -13.23 -5.83 -16.63
CA GLY A 159 -14.24 -6.90 -16.66
C GLY A 159 -13.80 -8.09 -15.80
N GLU A 160 -14.73 -8.99 -15.49
CA GLU A 160 -14.50 -10.14 -14.59
C GLU A 160 -13.23 -10.92 -14.93
N LYS A 161 -13.06 -11.33 -16.20
CA LYS A 161 -11.88 -12.09 -16.63
C LYS A 161 -10.56 -11.33 -16.42
N ALA A 162 -10.56 -10.03 -16.69
CA ALA A 162 -9.37 -9.18 -16.52
C ALA A 162 -9.04 -9.03 -15.04
N LEU A 163 -10.05 -8.77 -14.20
CA LEU A 163 -9.92 -8.69 -12.75
C LEU A 163 -9.38 -10.00 -12.16
N GLN A 164 -9.94 -11.16 -12.54
CA GLN A 164 -9.45 -12.46 -12.10
C GLN A 164 -8.00 -12.73 -12.55
N THR A 165 -7.62 -12.29 -13.75
CA THR A 165 -6.23 -12.38 -14.22
C THR A 165 -5.30 -11.57 -13.32
N MET A 166 -5.70 -10.37 -12.92
CA MET A 166 -4.91 -9.53 -12.02
C MET A 166 -4.81 -10.11 -10.60
N LEU A 167 -5.92 -10.58 -10.05
CA LEU A 167 -5.97 -11.19 -8.71
C LEU A 167 -5.13 -12.48 -8.62
N SER A 168 -4.93 -13.20 -9.73
CA SER A 168 -4.17 -14.44 -9.79
C SER A 168 -2.69 -14.29 -10.16
N SER A 169 -2.26 -13.10 -10.60
CA SER A 169 -0.94 -12.89 -11.22
C SER A 169 0.07 -12.17 -10.32
N ARG A 170 -0.09 -12.22 -9.00
CA ARG A 170 0.75 -11.41 -8.11
C ARG A 170 2.14 -12.00 -7.87
N VAL A 171 3.13 -11.11 -7.69
CA VAL A 171 4.45 -11.44 -7.13
C VAL A 171 4.51 -10.99 -5.68
N PHE A 172 4.93 -11.89 -4.79
CA PHE A 172 5.31 -11.50 -3.43
C PHE A 172 6.64 -10.74 -3.51
N PRO A 173 6.69 -9.42 -3.20
CA PRO A 173 7.89 -8.60 -3.39
C PRO A 173 9.11 -9.11 -2.61
N GLU A 174 8.84 -9.86 -1.55
CA GLU A 174 9.82 -10.53 -0.67
C GLU A 174 10.74 -11.49 -1.42
N GLN A 175 10.25 -12.13 -2.48
CA GLN A 175 11.03 -13.13 -3.21
C GLN A 175 12.06 -12.50 -4.16
N ASP A 176 11.81 -11.29 -4.66
CA ASP A 176 12.68 -10.67 -5.68
C ASP A 176 13.57 -9.56 -5.13
N ILE A 177 13.14 -8.79 -4.11
CA ILE A 177 14.01 -7.77 -3.48
C ILE A 177 15.19 -8.44 -2.76
N ASN A 178 14.94 -9.57 -2.09
CA ASN A 178 15.99 -10.33 -1.41
C ASN A 178 17.00 -10.96 -2.40
N LYS A 179 16.59 -11.25 -3.64
CA LYS A 179 17.49 -11.78 -4.69
C LYS A 179 18.48 -10.75 -5.19
N VAL A 180 18.11 -9.47 -5.26
CA VAL A 180 18.96 -8.41 -5.84
C VAL A 180 20.13 -8.04 -4.91
N ASN A 181 19.89 -7.96 -3.60
CA ASN A 181 20.91 -7.43 -2.66
C ASN A 181 21.38 -8.42 -1.59
N GLY A 182 20.73 -9.57 -1.40
CA GLY A 182 21.10 -10.64 -0.44
C GLY A 182 21.20 -10.25 1.05
N LYS A 183 21.19 -8.94 1.35
CA LYS A 183 21.45 -8.34 2.67
C LYS A 183 20.31 -7.45 3.16
N ASP A 184 19.37 -7.06 2.30
CA ASP A 184 18.25 -6.23 2.72
C ASP A 184 17.09 -7.10 3.15
N ASN A 185 16.91 -7.31 4.45
CA ASN A 185 15.75 -8.03 4.99
C ASN A 185 14.50 -7.11 4.92
N TYR A 186 14.01 -6.89 3.70
CA TYR A 186 12.89 -6.00 3.43
C TYR A 186 11.64 -6.38 4.23
N PHE A 187 11.38 -7.68 4.36
CA PHE A 187 10.25 -8.20 5.13
C PHE A 187 10.29 -7.71 6.59
N ALA A 188 11.44 -7.86 7.25
CA ALA A 188 11.63 -7.44 8.62
C ALA A 188 11.52 -5.91 8.78
N ARG A 189 12.05 -5.14 7.82
CA ARG A 189 11.98 -3.67 7.81
C ARG A 189 10.56 -3.16 7.63
N ARG A 190 9.79 -3.77 6.71
CA ARG A 190 8.37 -3.45 6.50
C ARG A 190 7.55 -3.75 7.76
N GLY A 191 7.77 -4.92 8.36
CA GLY A 191 7.11 -5.28 9.63
C GLY A 191 7.42 -4.29 10.75
N TYR A 192 8.68 -3.88 10.88
CA TYR A 192 9.09 -2.88 11.87
C TYR A 192 8.40 -1.53 11.63
N PHE A 193 8.37 -1.04 10.39
CA PHE A 193 7.66 0.20 10.05
C PHE A 193 6.19 0.15 10.44
N PHE A 194 5.46 -0.91 10.06
CA PHE A 194 4.04 -1.02 10.40
C PHE A 194 3.80 -1.06 11.91
N MET A 195 4.61 -1.81 12.66
CA MET A 195 4.44 -1.91 14.11
C MET A 195 4.76 -0.60 14.82
N GLN A 196 5.81 0.09 14.39
CA GLN A 196 6.19 1.39 14.94
C GLN A 196 5.07 2.43 14.71
N GLN A 197 4.61 2.58 13.46
CA GLN A 197 3.55 3.53 13.13
C GLN A 197 2.23 3.18 13.82
N ALA A 198 1.85 1.91 13.88
CA ALA A 198 0.65 1.50 14.60
C ALA A 198 0.72 1.81 16.10
N MET A 199 1.90 1.69 16.70
CA MET A 199 2.11 2.05 18.09
C MET A 199 2.02 3.57 18.28
N ASP A 200 2.61 4.37 17.39
CA ASP A 200 2.55 5.83 17.48
C ASP A 200 1.11 6.38 17.34
N MET A 201 0.29 5.77 16.49
CA MET A 201 -1.09 6.20 16.25
C MET A 201 -2.12 5.64 17.25
N GLY A 202 -1.88 4.41 17.72
CA GLY A 202 -2.88 3.63 18.44
C GLY A 202 -2.61 3.43 19.93
N PHE A 203 -1.35 3.47 20.37
CA PHE A 203 -0.97 3.01 21.72
C PHE A 203 -1.58 3.86 22.84
N ALA A 204 -1.67 5.17 22.65
CA ALA A 204 -2.27 6.08 23.62
C ALA A 204 -3.76 5.77 23.89
N LYS A 205 -4.42 5.03 22.99
CA LYS A 205 -5.84 4.66 23.07
C LYS A 205 -6.06 3.23 23.60
N VAL A 206 -5.01 2.53 24.01
CA VAL A 206 -5.11 1.21 24.65
C VAL A 206 -5.64 1.38 26.07
N ASP A 207 -6.46 0.44 26.53
CA ASP A 207 -6.99 0.44 27.90
C ASP A 207 -5.86 0.37 28.93
N THR A 208 -5.93 1.23 29.95
CA THR A 208 -4.98 1.28 31.06
C THR A 208 -4.97 -0.03 31.84
N GLU A 209 -6.13 -0.64 32.08
CA GLU A 209 -6.24 -1.91 32.82
C GLU A 209 -5.47 -3.03 32.11
N LEU A 210 -5.58 -3.10 30.78
CA LEU A 210 -4.86 -4.08 29.99
C LEU A 210 -3.34 -3.86 30.03
N LEU A 211 -2.89 -2.60 30.12
CA LEU A 211 -1.46 -2.28 30.25
C LEU A 211 -0.92 -2.69 31.63
N GLU A 212 -1.69 -2.46 32.70
CA GLU A 212 -1.35 -2.88 34.06
C GLU A 212 -1.27 -4.42 34.14
N GLN A 213 -2.28 -5.13 33.64
CA GLN A 213 -2.30 -6.60 33.56
C GLN A 213 -1.05 -7.13 32.82
N PHE A 214 -0.70 -6.53 31.68
CA PHE A 214 0.51 -6.91 30.94
C PHE A 214 1.81 -6.69 31.72
N LEU A 215 1.92 -5.59 32.46
CA LEU A 215 3.13 -5.24 33.20
C LEU A 215 3.32 -6.11 34.44
N GLU A 216 2.25 -6.32 35.21
CA GLU A 216 2.25 -7.01 36.49
C GLU A 216 2.32 -8.55 36.37
N GLU A 217 1.88 -9.10 35.24
CA GLU A 217 1.88 -10.55 35.01
C GLU A 217 3.30 -11.13 35.07
N ARG A 218 3.46 -12.19 35.86
CA ARG A 218 4.72 -12.90 36.12
C ARG A 218 4.83 -14.18 35.30
N ASP A 219 3.71 -14.86 35.10
CA ASP A 219 3.65 -16.05 34.25
C ASP A 219 3.93 -15.66 32.79
N GLN A 220 4.88 -16.34 32.14
CA GLN A 220 5.36 -15.91 30.83
C GLN A 220 4.34 -16.15 29.72
N GLU A 221 3.54 -17.22 29.83
CA GLU A 221 2.50 -17.53 28.85
C GLU A 221 1.34 -16.54 28.93
N THR A 222 0.88 -16.25 30.15
CA THR A 222 -0.16 -15.26 30.41
C THR A 222 0.31 -13.85 30.06
N LYS A 223 1.57 -13.50 30.36
CA LYS A 223 2.17 -12.21 29.97
C LYS A 223 2.23 -12.07 28.46
N ARG A 224 2.59 -13.15 27.75
CA ARG A 224 2.55 -13.19 26.28
C ARG A 224 1.14 -12.98 25.76
N HIS A 225 0.14 -13.61 26.38
CA HIS A 225 -1.27 -13.42 26.01
C HIS A 225 -1.68 -11.94 26.13
N PHE A 226 -1.42 -11.30 27.28
CA PHE A 226 -1.70 -9.87 27.46
C PHE A 226 -0.91 -8.99 26.48
N GLY A 227 0.36 -9.30 26.23
CA GLY A 227 1.16 -8.58 25.24
C GLY A 227 0.54 -8.65 23.84
N MET A 228 0.03 -9.82 23.45
CA MET A 228 -0.70 -10.01 22.19
C MET A 228 -2.03 -9.26 22.13
N MET A 229 -2.73 -9.16 23.26
CA MET A 229 -3.94 -8.35 23.38
C MET A 229 -3.63 -6.86 23.22
N VAL A 230 -2.58 -6.35 23.88
CA VAL A 230 -2.12 -4.96 23.72
C VAL A 230 -1.76 -4.65 22.27
N ILE A 231 -1.02 -5.57 21.61
CA ILE A 231 -0.71 -5.45 20.18
C ILE A 231 -1.99 -5.34 19.35
N SER A 232 -2.94 -6.23 19.57
CA SER A 232 -4.20 -6.22 18.84
C SER A 232 -4.96 -4.91 19.06
N ALA A 233 -5.02 -4.44 20.30
CA ALA A 233 -5.73 -3.22 20.65
C ALA A 233 -5.18 -1.99 19.93
N TYR A 234 -3.86 -1.73 19.93
CA TYR A 234 -3.35 -0.56 19.22
C TYR A 234 -3.41 -0.72 17.70
N LEU A 235 -3.30 -1.95 17.16
CA LEU A 235 -3.48 -2.19 15.72
C LEU A 235 -4.92 -1.87 15.28
N ASP A 236 -5.91 -2.25 16.08
CA ASP A 236 -7.32 -1.93 15.80
C ASP A 236 -7.53 -0.41 15.77
N LYS A 237 -6.93 0.34 16.72
CA LYS A 237 -7.01 1.80 16.75
C LYS A 237 -6.29 2.46 15.58
N ALA A 238 -5.08 1.99 15.25
CA ALA A 238 -4.27 2.55 14.17
C ALA A 238 -4.87 2.29 12.79
N THR A 239 -5.54 1.15 12.60
CA THR A 239 -6.11 0.78 11.29
C THR A 239 -7.56 1.18 11.12
N ALA A 240 -8.23 1.68 12.17
CA ALA A 240 -9.62 2.13 12.11
C ALA A 240 -9.94 3.05 10.91
N PRO A 241 -9.09 4.05 10.55
CA PRO A 241 -9.38 4.96 9.45
C PRO A 241 -9.51 4.29 8.07
N ILE A 242 -8.84 3.16 7.85
CA ILE A 242 -8.85 2.46 6.55
C ILE A 242 -9.86 1.30 6.48
N ILE A 243 -10.54 0.97 7.58
CA ILE A 243 -11.55 -0.09 7.61
C ILE A 243 -12.66 0.12 6.57
N PRO A 244 -13.23 1.33 6.38
CA PRO A 244 -14.29 1.54 5.39
C PRO A 244 -13.84 1.22 3.97
N ALA A 245 -12.69 1.77 3.54
CA ALA A 245 -12.12 1.50 2.21
C ALA A 245 -11.81 0.01 2.02
N PHE A 246 -11.23 -0.64 3.03
CA PHE A 246 -10.92 -2.07 2.99
C PHE A 246 -12.18 -2.94 2.83
N LYS A 247 -13.24 -2.63 3.60
CA LYS A 247 -14.53 -3.34 3.52
C LYS A 247 -15.18 -3.14 2.15
N LEU A 248 -15.14 -1.91 1.62
CA LEU A 248 -15.66 -1.61 0.30
C LEU A 248 -14.95 -2.45 -0.77
N SER A 249 -13.61 -2.42 -0.81
CA SER A 249 -12.83 -3.23 -1.75
C SER A 249 -13.15 -4.73 -1.62
N ARG A 250 -13.31 -5.24 -0.40
CA ARG A 250 -13.69 -6.65 -0.16
C ARG A 250 -15.07 -6.97 -0.72
N ASN A 251 -16.06 -6.15 -0.40
CA ASN A 251 -17.44 -6.35 -0.86
C ASN A 251 -17.57 -6.21 -2.38
N SER A 252 -16.67 -5.46 -3.02
CA SER A 252 -16.59 -5.30 -4.47
C SER A 252 -15.76 -6.38 -5.17
N GLY A 253 -15.26 -7.41 -4.48
CA GLY A 253 -14.46 -8.47 -5.10
C GLY A 253 -13.07 -8.03 -5.56
N LEU A 254 -12.57 -6.91 -5.05
CA LEU A 254 -11.26 -6.33 -5.41
C LEU A 254 -10.10 -6.89 -4.59
N LEU A 255 -10.36 -7.85 -3.70
CA LEU A 255 -9.36 -8.59 -2.94
C LEU A 255 -9.40 -10.06 -3.35
N PRO A 256 -8.25 -10.75 -3.39
CA PRO A 256 -8.23 -12.21 -3.56
C PRO A 256 -8.93 -12.91 -2.40
N GLU A 257 -9.62 -14.02 -2.68
CA GLU A 257 -10.46 -14.73 -1.70
C GLU A 257 -9.68 -15.20 -0.46
N HIS A 258 -8.42 -15.61 -0.64
CA HIS A 258 -7.57 -16.14 0.43
C HIS A 258 -6.82 -15.07 1.24
N HIS A 259 -7.01 -13.79 0.92
CA HIS A 259 -6.26 -12.71 1.55
C HIS A 259 -6.84 -12.30 2.92
N PRO A 260 -6.01 -11.67 3.79
CA PRO A 260 -6.43 -11.23 5.11
C PRO A 260 -7.73 -10.43 5.06
N THR A 261 -8.68 -10.79 5.94
CA THR A 261 -10.03 -10.22 5.89
C THR A 261 -10.15 -8.84 6.53
N THR A 262 -9.10 -8.35 7.19
CA THR A 262 -9.05 -7.05 7.87
C THR A 262 -7.65 -6.45 7.77
N PRO A 263 -7.50 -5.11 7.86
CA PRO A 263 -6.21 -4.45 7.92
C PRO A 263 -5.27 -4.99 9.02
N VAL A 264 -5.82 -5.28 10.21
CA VAL A 264 -5.07 -5.87 11.33
C VAL A 264 -4.47 -7.22 10.96
N LYS A 265 -5.23 -8.07 10.26
CA LYS A 265 -4.72 -9.38 9.80
C LYS A 265 -3.61 -9.23 8.76
N VAL A 266 -3.63 -8.18 7.93
CA VAL A 266 -2.53 -7.86 7.01
C VAL A 266 -1.25 -7.55 7.78
N ILE A 267 -1.32 -6.68 8.78
CA ILE A 267 -0.13 -6.35 9.59
C ILE A 267 0.36 -7.59 10.33
N LYS A 268 -0.55 -8.35 10.95
CA LYS A 268 -0.20 -9.58 11.68
C LYS A 268 0.45 -10.62 10.78
N SER A 269 -0.01 -10.83 9.53
CA SER A 269 0.62 -11.79 8.63
C SER A 269 2.07 -11.41 8.29
N ILE A 270 2.37 -10.11 8.28
CA ILE A 270 3.71 -9.57 8.03
C ILE A 270 4.58 -9.62 9.29
N THR A 271 4.00 -9.50 10.48
CA THR A 271 4.75 -9.32 11.73
C THR A 271 4.78 -10.55 12.63
N HIS A 272 4.02 -11.62 12.31
CA HIS A 272 3.77 -12.76 13.20
C HIS A 272 5.04 -13.38 13.84
N LYS A 273 6.16 -13.44 13.11
CA LYS A 273 7.42 -14.02 13.62
C LYS A 273 8.19 -13.14 14.61
N ARG A 274 7.74 -11.89 14.80
CA ARG A 274 8.48 -10.86 15.53
C ARG A 274 7.62 -10.14 16.57
N GLN A 275 6.42 -10.64 16.86
CA GLN A 275 5.50 -9.97 17.77
C GLN A 275 6.09 -9.80 19.18
N GLU A 276 6.87 -10.79 19.63
CA GLU A 276 7.57 -10.77 20.91
C GLU A 276 8.67 -9.71 20.98
N ASP A 277 9.35 -9.41 19.86
CA ASP A 277 10.36 -8.35 19.77
C ASP A 277 9.79 -6.98 20.22
N TYR A 278 8.47 -6.79 20.07
CA TYR A 278 7.81 -5.53 20.43
C TYR A 278 7.40 -5.46 21.91
N PHE A 279 7.41 -6.56 22.66
CA PHE A 279 6.99 -6.56 24.07
C PHE A 279 7.85 -5.64 24.93
N ALA A 280 9.16 -5.60 24.71
CA ALA A 280 10.05 -4.68 25.43
C ALA A 280 9.68 -3.21 25.17
N THR A 281 9.31 -2.88 23.93
CA THR A 281 8.88 -1.52 23.56
C THR A 281 7.53 -1.19 24.19
N ILE A 282 6.59 -2.14 24.18
CA ILE A 282 5.28 -2.01 24.83
C ILE A 282 5.46 -1.79 26.33
N SER A 283 6.27 -2.61 27.01
CA SER A 283 6.52 -2.47 28.44
C SER A 283 7.11 -1.11 28.78
N LYS A 284 8.05 -0.61 27.97
CA LYS A 284 8.63 0.72 28.16
C LYS A 284 7.56 1.81 28.06
N ARG A 285 6.80 1.84 26.96
CA ARG A 285 5.76 2.87 26.74
C ARG A 285 4.61 2.78 27.74
N ALA A 286 4.24 1.57 28.17
CA ALA A 286 3.22 1.36 29.18
C ALA A 286 3.64 1.99 30.51
N LYS A 287 4.88 1.75 30.96
CA LYS A 287 5.43 2.36 32.18
C LYS A 287 5.48 3.89 32.10
N GLU A 288 5.96 4.42 30.97
CA GLU A 288 6.01 5.87 30.73
C GLU A 288 4.62 6.50 30.79
N ARG A 289 3.60 5.83 30.21
CA ARG A 289 2.22 6.31 30.21
C ARG A 289 1.55 6.24 31.60
N LEU A 290 1.77 5.17 32.37
CA LEU A 290 1.17 5.00 33.69
C LEU A 290 1.81 5.89 34.77
N ALA A 291 3.02 6.40 34.51
CA ALA A 291 3.72 7.30 35.42
C ALA A 291 3.40 8.79 35.18
N ALA A 292 2.77 9.12 34.05
CA ALA A 292 2.40 10.49 33.65
C ALA A 292 0.99 10.84 34.11
#